data_AF-H0Z1Q9-F1
#
_entry.id   AF-H0Z1Q9-F1
#
_cell.length_a   1.000
_cell.length_b   1.000
_cell.length_c   1.000
_cell.angle_alpha   90.00
_cell.angle_beta   90.00
_cell.angle_gamma   90.00
#
_symmetry.space_group_name_H-M   'P 1'
#
loop_
_entity.id
_entity.type
_entity.pdbx_description
1 polymer ?
#
loop_
_entity_poly.entity_id
_entity_poly.type
_entity_poly.pdbx_seq_one_letter_code
_entity_poly.pdbx_strand_id
1 'polypeptide(L)'
;MAELSLYLHNPMTLIKGAIAGGEVQPCGRRGDAGLHSQSLMAWCIASIHITKVSYQGSGRVPVALAIPLSHVIWAGLCLMGHCGLCLMGHCPRHSLDTGSSTASGTVLAQVLASSEVVKATSREDSQCCVDPLSAMEQEDAIRQELGSLHGIPLYKSFIEGWPQVKAFQARPDDLLISTYPKSGTTWLSEVMDMIYHNGDVEKCRRDAIYNRVPFLELKVPKMCGVDQLENTPSPRLVKTHLPVQLLPTSFWEKDCKIIYMARNPKDVVISYYYFHKMAKIHHDPGTKAEFLENFMAGKVPYGSWYDHVRGWWEKKQEKKILYLFYEDMKKDPRQEVQKILQFLGKELSERTVERILHHTSFQEMKKNPAANYETMLPALMDHSISPFLRKGISGDWKNHFTVAQNERFDLHYQELMAGSDLHFQMEV
;
A
#
# COMPACT_ATOMS: atom_id res chain seq x y z
N MET A 1 28.89 47.35 -20.00
CA MET A 1 27.88 47.83 -20.97
C MET A 1 27.24 46.61 -21.62
N ALA A 2 26.02 46.73 -22.16
CA ALA A 2 25.32 45.61 -22.79
C ALA A 2 25.78 45.41 -24.24
N GLU A 3 25.48 44.26 -24.82
CA GLU A 3 24.56 44.20 -25.97
C GLU A 3 23.97 42.79 -26.16
N LEU A 4 22.76 42.74 -26.72
CA LEU A 4 22.13 41.52 -27.23
C LEU A 4 22.39 41.44 -28.73
N SER A 5 22.34 40.23 -29.30
CA SER A 5 21.92 40.08 -30.69
C SER A 5 21.11 38.79 -30.87
N LEU A 6 19.85 38.94 -31.29
CA LEU A 6 19.09 37.85 -31.89
C LEU A 6 19.37 37.83 -33.39
N TYR A 7 19.42 36.65 -33.99
CA TYR A 7 19.21 36.51 -35.44
C TYR A 7 18.18 35.41 -35.73
N LEU A 8 17.15 35.80 -36.47
CA LEU A 8 16.16 34.95 -37.12
C LEU A 8 15.84 35.58 -38.47
N HIS A 9 16.03 34.84 -39.57
CA HIS A 9 15.04 34.76 -40.66
C HIS A 9 15.36 33.64 -41.67
N ASN A 10 14.31 33.25 -42.39
CA ASN A 10 14.22 32.24 -43.46
C ASN A 10 14.67 32.85 -44.84
N PRO A 11 14.65 32.19 -46.04
CA PRO A 11 13.66 31.19 -46.48
C PRO A 11 14.08 30.02 -47.44
N MET A 12 13.12 29.09 -47.58
CA MET A 12 12.85 28.03 -48.58
C MET A 12 13.54 28.00 -49.97
N THR A 13 13.77 26.77 -50.46
CA THR A 13 13.38 26.26 -51.82
C THR A 13 13.53 24.73 -51.90
N LEU A 14 13.06 24.04 -52.96
CA LEU A 14 11.69 23.49 -53.12
C LEU A 14 11.67 22.33 -54.18
N ILE A 15 11.05 21.19 -53.84
CA ILE A 15 10.41 20.15 -54.70
C ILE A 15 11.21 19.46 -55.86
N LYS A 16 11.35 18.12 -55.78
CA LYS A 16 10.94 17.07 -56.75
C LYS A 16 11.61 15.72 -56.39
N GLY A 17 11.00 14.53 -56.50
CA GLY A 17 9.61 14.16 -56.83
C GLY A 17 9.54 12.97 -57.79
N ALA A 18 8.99 11.81 -57.37
CA ALA A 18 8.77 10.62 -58.23
C ALA A 18 7.63 9.72 -57.69
N ILE A 19 6.84 9.12 -58.58
CA ILE A 19 5.73 8.18 -58.28
C ILE A 19 5.69 7.04 -59.32
N ALA A 20 5.58 5.80 -58.83
CA ALA A 20 5.04 4.60 -59.47
C ALA A 20 4.60 3.66 -58.31
N GLY A 21 3.54 2.85 -58.33
CA GLY A 21 2.92 2.11 -59.44
C GLY A 21 3.47 0.68 -59.46
N GLY A 22 2.72 -0.41 -59.24
CA GLY A 22 1.30 -0.57 -58.84
C GLY A 22 0.63 -1.74 -59.56
N GLU A 23 0.24 -2.82 -58.88
CA GLU A 23 -0.39 -4.02 -59.51
C GLU A 23 -1.21 -4.87 -58.51
N VAL A 24 -2.10 -5.76 -59.00
CA VAL A 24 -3.17 -6.41 -58.19
C VAL A 24 -3.51 -7.85 -58.63
N GLN A 25 -3.34 -8.83 -57.72
CA GLN A 25 -3.95 -10.20 -57.69
C GLN A 25 -3.56 -11.19 -58.85
N PRO A 26 -3.92 -12.51 -58.83
CA PRO A 26 -4.86 -13.23 -57.95
C PRO A 26 -4.45 -14.62 -57.35
N CYS A 27 -5.19 -15.00 -56.30
CA CYS A 27 -5.69 -16.33 -55.88
C CYS A 27 -5.04 -17.66 -56.37
N GLY A 28 -4.64 -18.52 -55.40
CA GLY A 28 -4.31 -19.95 -55.60
C GLY A 28 -4.72 -20.81 -54.38
N ARG A 29 -5.36 -21.97 -54.59
CA ARG A 29 -6.11 -22.73 -53.56
C ARG A 29 -5.36 -23.92 -52.91
N ARG A 30 -5.96 -24.37 -51.78
CA ARG A 30 -5.86 -25.67 -51.06
C ARG A 30 -4.73 -25.76 -50.01
N GLY A 31 -4.99 -26.31 -48.81
CA GLY A 31 -6.29 -26.73 -48.26
C GLY A 31 -6.19 -27.42 -46.89
N ASP A 32 -7.36 -27.57 -46.25
CA ASP A 32 -7.77 -28.54 -45.21
C ASP A 32 -6.89 -28.72 -43.94
N ALA A 33 -7.41 -28.79 -42.70
CA ALA A 33 -8.80 -28.72 -42.21
C ALA A 33 -8.86 -28.06 -40.81
N GLY A 34 -10.07 -27.94 -40.22
CA GLY A 34 -10.32 -27.33 -38.90
C GLY A 34 -10.04 -28.25 -37.70
N LEU A 35 -10.76 -28.15 -36.57
CA LEU A 35 -11.98 -27.38 -36.28
C LEU A 35 -12.16 -27.19 -34.75
N HIS A 36 -12.86 -26.11 -34.37
CA HIS A 36 -13.47 -25.80 -33.06
C HIS A 36 -12.67 -25.83 -31.73
N SER A 37 -12.80 -24.70 -31.05
CA SER A 37 -12.79 -24.54 -29.59
C SER A 37 -13.88 -25.35 -28.86
N GLN A 38 -13.64 -25.81 -27.63
CA GLN A 38 -14.23 -25.22 -26.41
C GLN A 38 -13.73 -25.89 -25.11
N SER A 39 -13.90 -25.16 -24.00
CA SER A 39 -13.38 -25.42 -22.65
C SER A 39 -14.08 -26.55 -21.88
N LEU A 40 -13.35 -27.25 -20.98
CA LEU A 40 -13.58 -27.27 -19.50
C LEU A 40 -12.70 -28.31 -18.76
N MET A 41 -12.61 -28.13 -17.42
CA MET A 41 -12.19 -29.03 -16.30
C MET A 41 -11.56 -30.42 -16.62
N ALA A 42 -10.56 -30.93 -15.89
CA ALA A 42 -10.38 -30.90 -14.42
C ALA A 42 -8.92 -31.19 -13.95
N TRP A 43 -8.69 -31.20 -12.62
CA TRP A 43 -7.45 -31.67 -11.96
C TRP A 43 -7.37 -33.22 -11.99
N CYS A 44 -6.23 -33.93 -11.87
CA CYS A 44 -5.42 -34.03 -10.64
C CYS A 44 -4.18 -34.96 -10.75
N ILE A 45 -3.29 -34.89 -9.74
CA ILE A 45 -2.35 -35.93 -9.23
C ILE A 45 -1.05 -36.28 -10.03
N ALA A 46 0.05 -35.78 -9.47
CA ALA A 46 1.37 -36.41 -9.23
C ALA A 46 2.17 -37.14 -10.33
N SER A 47 3.43 -36.69 -10.47
CA SER A 47 4.59 -37.57 -10.31
C SER A 47 5.81 -36.80 -9.79
N ILE A 48 6.31 -37.17 -8.61
CA ILE A 48 7.58 -36.66 -8.07
C ILE A 48 8.70 -37.53 -8.64
N HIS A 49 9.70 -36.92 -9.28
CA HIS A 49 10.96 -37.59 -9.62
C HIS A 49 12.03 -37.24 -8.57
N ILE A 50 12.35 -38.18 -7.69
CA ILE A 50 13.55 -38.11 -6.84
C ILE A 50 14.70 -38.76 -7.60
N THR A 51 15.68 -37.96 -8.01
CA THR A 51 16.90 -38.46 -8.66
C THR A 51 17.79 -39.14 -7.61
N LYS A 52 18.23 -40.37 -7.87
CA LYS A 52 19.23 -41.06 -7.04
C LYS A 52 20.56 -40.29 -7.06
N VAL A 53 21.13 -40.07 -5.88
CA VAL A 53 22.56 -39.73 -5.72
C VAL A 53 23.18 -40.77 -4.79
N SER A 54 24.22 -41.46 -5.26
CA SER A 54 24.98 -42.45 -4.50
C SER A 54 26.13 -41.78 -3.74
N TYR A 55 26.40 -42.27 -2.52
CA TYR A 55 27.53 -41.82 -1.70
C TYR A 55 28.47 -42.99 -1.41
N GLN A 56 29.76 -42.81 -1.64
CA GLN A 56 30.84 -43.63 -1.07
C GLN A 56 31.47 -42.83 0.07
N GLY A 57 31.83 -43.46 1.19
CA GLY A 57 32.23 -42.75 2.41
C GLY A 57 33.51 -43.27 3.05
N SER A 58 33.97 -42.59 4.12
CA SER A 58 34.90 -43.11 5.12
C SER A 58 34.99 -42.15 6.33
N GLY A 59 35.31 -42.67 7.53
CA GLY A 59 35.84 -41.85 8.65
C GLY A 59 35.00 -41.64 9.92
N ARG A 60 35.05 -42.60 10.86
CA ARG A 60 35.10 -42.49 12.36
C ARG A 60 34.41 -41.25 13.03
N VAL A 61 33.31 -41.34 13.80
CA VAL A 61 33.02 -42.07 15.09
C VAL A 61 33.86 -41.56 16.28
N PRO A 62 33.32 -41.39 17.53
CA PRO A 62 31.97 -41.60 18.10
C PRO A 62 31.32 -40.23 18.51
N VAL A 63 30.43 -39.97 19.50
CA VAL A 63 29.79 -40.66 20.66
C VAL A 63 28.37 -40.08 20.93
N ALA A 64 27.36 -40.91 21.22
CA ALA A 64 26.19 -40.62 22.10
C ALA A 64 25.41 -41.92 22.41
N LEU A 65 24.64 -41.96 23.50
CA LEU A 65 24.02 -43.20 24.05
C LEU A 65 22.68 -43.60 23.40
N ALA A 66 22.51 -44.93 23.27
CA ALA A 66 21.36 -45.83 23.53
C ALA A 66 19.88 -45.33 23.48
N ILE A 67 18.87 -45.99 22.86
CA ILE A 67 18.46 -47.43 22.74
C ILE A 67 17.76 -47.95 24.03
N PRO A 68 16.62 -48.72 24.02
CA PRO A 68 15.93 -49.46 22.93
C PRO A 68 14.39 -49.25 22.76
N LEU A 69 13.83 -50.07 21.84
CA LEU A 69 12.46 -50.22 21.32
C LEU A 69 11.49 -51.06 22.19
N SER A 70 10.18 -50.98 21.88
CA SER A 70 9.29 -52.15 21.59
C SER A 70 8.03 -51.66 20.80
N HIS A 71 7.83 -52.04 19.53
CA HIS A 71 7.07 -53.22 19.00
C HIS A 71 5.52 -53.10 19.16
N VAL A 72 4.71 -52.96 18.08
CA VAL A 72 4.26 -53.98 17.07
C VAL A 72 3.18 -54.92 17.69
N ILE A 73 1.98 -55.23 17.13
CA ILE A 73 1.52 -55.69 15.79
C ILE A 73 0.01 -55.31 15.51
N TRP A 74 -0.53 -55.63 14.32
CA TRP A 74 -1.94 -55.64 13.82
C TRP A 74 -2.61 -54.27 13.52
N ALA A 75 -3.24 -53.95 12.38
CA ALA A 75 -3.86 -54.63 11.21
C ALA A 75 -5.39 -54.86 11.27
N GLY A 76 -6.13 -54.42 10.23
CA GLY A 76 -7.58 -54.61 10.08
C GLY A 76 -8.23 -53.67 9.04
N LEU A 77 -9.08 -54.21 8.17
CA LEU A 77 -9.66 -53.53 6.99
C LEU A 77 -11.06 -52.91 7.26
N CYS A 78 -11.41 -51.91 6.44
CA CYS A 78 -12.72 -51.73 5.77
C CYS A 78 -13.94 -50.98 6.37
N LEU A 79 -14.52 -50.17 5.46
CA LEU A 79 -15.95 -49.96 5.11
C LEU A 79 -16.87 -49.00 5.90
N MET A 80 -17.43 -48.07 5.10
CA MET A 80 -18.81 -47.53 5.11
C MET A 80 -19.42 -47.02 6.43
N GLY A 81 -19.51 -45.69 6.55
CA GLY A 81 -20.51 -45.03 7.40
C GLY A 81 -21.74 -44.62 6.58
N HIS A 82 -22.91 -45.20 6.90
CA HIS A 82 -24.21 -44.82 6.33
C HIS A 82 -25.15 -44.34 7.45
N CYS A 83 -25.92 -43.28 7.18
CA CYS A 83 -27.16 -42.86 7.85
C CYS A 83 -27.43 -43.25 9.33
N GLY A 84 -27.00 -42.38 10.27
CA GLY A 84 -27.83 -41.76 11.33
C GLY A 84 -28.53 -42.59 12.44
N LEU A 85 -28.73 -41.96 13.60
CA LEU A 85 -30.02 -41.94 14.31
C LEU A 85 -30.13 -40.78 15.33
N CYS A 86 -31.34 -40.56 15.84
CA CYS A 86 -31.71 -39.46 16.73
C CYS A 86 -31.35 -39.70 18.22
N LEU A 87 -31.30 -38.61 19.00
CA LEU A 87 -31.63 -38.62 20.43
C LEU A 87 -32.51 -37.40 20.78
N MET A 88 -33.38 -37.56 21.78
CA MET A 88 -34.34 -36.52 22.21
C MET A 88 -33.81 -35.69 23.39
N GLY A 89 -34.32 -34.45 23.53
CA GLY A 89 -34.24 -33.66 24.75
C GLY A 89 -35.53 -32.86 24.96
N HIS A 90 -36.17 -32.99 26.12
CA HIS A 90 -37.42 -32.27 26.44
C HIS A 90 -37.17 -30.87 27.02
N CYS A 91 -38.14 -29.98 26.88
CA CYS A 91 -38.19 -28.68 27.57
C CYS A 91 -39.61 -28.46 28.14
N PRO A 92 -39.78 -28.21 29.46
CA PRO A 92 -41.11 -28.08 30.08
C PRO A 92 -41.66 -26.64 30.00
N ARG A 93 -42.99 -26.53 29.92
CA ARG A 93 -43.74 -25.29 30.23
C ARG A 93 -44.34 -25.39 31.63
N HIS A 94 -44.55 -24.25 32.29
CA HIS A 94 -45.76 -24.03 33.09
C HIS A 94 -46.13 -22.53 33.15
N SER A 95 -47.37 -22.25 33.53
CA SER A 95 -48.05 -20.94 33.62
C SER A 95 -48.24 -20.51 35.10
N LEU A 96 -48.95 -19.44 35.52
CA LEU A 96 -50.00 -18.55 34.94
C LEU A 96 -50.07 -17.21 35.78
N ASP A 97 -51.18 -16.46 35.68
CA ASP A 97 -51.73 -15.41 36.59
C ASP A 97 -51.11 -13.99 36.67
N THR A 98 -51.84 -12.89 36.95
CA THR A 98 -53.24 -12.43 36.67
C THR A 98 -53.40 -10.89 36.91
N GLY A 99 -54.49 -10.26 36.38
CA GLY A 99 -54.97 -8.89 36.73
C GLY A 99 -54.59 -7.76 35.74
N SER A 100 -55.50 -7.15 34.95
CA SER A 100 -56.52 -6.10 35.24
C SER A 100 -55.93 -4.69 35.49
N SER A 101 -56.41 -3.56 34.94
CA SER A 101 -57.41 -3.22 33.87
C SER A 101 -57.12 -1.75 33.41
N THR A 102 -57.90 -0.90 32.70
CA THR A 102 -59.35 -0.78 32.37
C THR A 102 -59.56 0.27 31.24
N ALA A 103 -60.66 0.17 30.45
CA ALA A 103 -61.28 1.24 29.61
C ALA A 103 -60.48 1.84 28.43
N SER A 104 -61.06 2.49 27.40
CA SER A 104 -62.40 2.39 26.73
C SER A 104 -62.34 3.18 25.40
N GLY A 105 -63.04 2.78 24.34
CA GLY A 105 -63.11 3.52 23.06
C GLY A 105 -63.81 2.76 21.93
N THR A 106 -64.60 3.47 21.11
CA THR A 106 -65.59 2.87 20.18
C THR A 106 -65.45 3.42 18.75
N VAL A 107 -65.75 2.60 17.72
CA VAL A 107 -66.52 2.90 16.49
C VAL A 107 -66.08 2.05 15.27
N LEU A 108 -67.07 1.76 14.42
CA LEU A 108 -67.09 0.95 13.19
C LEU A 108 -65.98 1.26 12.15
N ALA A 109 -65.55 0.20 11.44
CA ALA A 109 -65.90 0.01 10.03
C ALA A 109 -65.65 -1.44 9.56
N GLN A 110 -66.50 -1.96 8.67
CA GLN A 110 -66.25 -3.17 7.87
C GLN A 110 -66.08 -2.75 6.41
N VAL A 111 -65.24 -3.44 5.63
CA VAL A 111 -65.56 -3.91 4.27
C VAL A 111 -64.53 -4.95 3.78
N LEU A 112 -65.10 -6.05 3.29
CA LEU A 112 -64.63 -7.13 2.41
C LEU A 112 -63.17 -7.12 1.86
N ALA A 113 -62.42 -8.12 2.31
CA ALA A 113 -61.78 -9.18 1.50
C ALA A 113 -61.19 -8.87 0.10
N SER A 114 -59.90 -9.16 -0.04
CA SER A 114 -59.34 -9.84 -1.22
C SER A 114 -58.26 -10.82 -0.76
N SER A 115 -58.19 -12.00 -1.37
CA SER A 115 -57.21 -13.04 -1.04
C SER A 115 -56.13 -13.14 -2.11
N GLU A 116 -54.86 -13.19 -1.73
CA GLU A 116 -53.83 -13.71 -2.64
C GLU A 116 -52.74 -14.47 -1.87
N VAL A 117 -52.28 -15.58 -2.45
CA VAL A 117 -51.39 -16.55 -1.81
C VAL A 117 -50.02 -16.49 -2.46
N VAL A 118 -49.06 -15.87 -1.79
CA VAL A 118 -47.65 -15.91 -2.19
C VAL A 118 -46.92 -16.96 -1.34
N LYS A 119 -46.46 -18.03 -1.99
CA LYS A 119 -45.63 -19.06 -1.35
C LYS A 119 -44.26 -18.49 -1.01
N ALA A 120 -43.82 -18.65 0.23
CA ALA A 120 -42.41 -18.51 0.58
C ALA A 120 -41.64 -19.75 0.12
N THR A 121 -40.57 -19.56 -0.66
CA THR A 121 -39.69 -20.64 -1.13
C THR A 121 -38.22 -20.33 -0.82
N SER A 122 -37.63 -21.18 0.02
CA SER A 122 -36.22 -21.62 0.06
C SER A 122 -35.07 -20.64 -0.25
N ARG A 123 -34.09 -20.59 0.66
CA ARG A 123 -32.71 -20.14 0.41
C ARG A 123 -31.94 -21.20 -0.40
N GLU A 124 -31.16 -20.75 -1.38
CA GLU A 124 -29.94 -21.32 -2.02
C GLU A 124 -29.67 -20.37 -3.23
N ASP A 125 -28.46 -19.95 -3.62
CA ASP A 125 -27.09 -20.24 -3.18
C ASP A 125 -26.22 -18.96 -3.15
N SER A 126 -25.10 -18.98 -2.42
CA SER A 126 -24.16 -17.84 -2.32
C SER A 126 -23.11 -17.80 -3.43
N GLN A 127 -23.53 -17.53 -4.67
CA GLN A 127 -22.60 -17.27 -5.78
C GLN A 127 -22.10 -15.81 -5.74
N CYS A 128 -20.82 -15.58 -6.02
CA CYS A 128 -20.19 -14.27 -5.88
C CYS A 128 -20.58 -13.29 -7.00
N CYS A 129 -21.65 -12.52 -6.79
CA CYS A 129 -21.97 -11.33 -7.57
C CYS A 129 -21.28 -10.11 -6.95
N VAL A 130 -20.18 -9.65 -7.55
CA VAL A 130 -19.77 -8.24 -7.40
C VAL A 130 -20.85 -7.37 -8.03
N ASP A 131 -21.38 -6.42 -7.27
CA ASP A 131 -22.38 -5.46 -7.76
C ASP A 131 -21.76 -4.65 -8.92
N PRO A 132 -22.37 -4.65 -10.13
CA PRO A 132 -21.85 -3.90 -11.28
C PRO A 132 -21.64 -2.41 -11.00
N LEU A 133 -22.47 -1.79 -10.15
CA LEU A 133 -22.27 -0.40 -9.73
C LEU A 133 -20.95 -0.26 -8.96
N SER A 134 -20.66 -1.19 -8.06
CA SER A 134 -19.41 -1.19 -7.27
C SER A 134 -18.16 -1.55 -8.07
N ALA A 135 -18.31 -2.09 -9.28
CA ALA A 135 -17.23 -2.29 -10.24
C ALA A 135 -16.97 -1.01 -11.04
N MET A 136 -18.03 -0.34 -11.54
CA MET A 136 -17.91 0.96 -12.22
C MET A 136 -17.32 2.04 -11.30
N GLU A 137 -17.77 2.11 -10.04
CA GLU A 137 -17.18 2.98 -9.00
C GLU A 137 -15.67 2.72 -8.74
N GLN A 138 -15.17 1.52 -9.05
CA GLN A 138 -13.75 1.20 -8.94
C GLN A 138 -12.97 1.55 -10.22
N GLU A 139 -13.56 1.39 -11.40
CA GLU A 139 -12.93 1.80 -12.66
C GLU A 139 -12.76 3.33 -12.73
N ASP A 140 -13.79 4.11 -12.38
CA ASP A 140 -13.73 5.59 -12.41
C ASP A 140 -12.62 6.16 -11.51
N ALA A 141 -12.31 5.51 -10.39
CA ALA A 141 -11.30 5.96 -9.42
C ALA A 141 -9.85 5.61 -9.81
N ILE A 142 -9.63 4.84 -10.89
CA ILE A 142 -8.33 4.29 -11.28
C ILE A 142 -7.67 5.13 -12.38
N ARG A 143 -6.35 5.33 -12.29
CA ARG A 143 -5.49 5.96 -13.30
C ARG A 143 -5.88 7.39 -13.74
N GLN A 144 -6.72 8.08 -12.98
CA GLN A 144 -7.10 9.47 -13.24
C GLN A 144 -5.88 10.40 -13.32
N GLU A 145 -5.95 11.38 -14.23
CA GLU A 145 -5.06 12.55 -14.22
C GLU A 145 -5.14 13.31 -12.88
N LEU A 146 -4.05 13.96 -12.49
CA LEU A 146 -3.99 14.76 -11.26
C LEU A 146 -4.78 16.07 -11.41
N GLY A 147 -5.52 16.45 -10.38
CA GLY A 147 -5.98 17.82 -10.19
C GLY A 147 -4.89 18.68 -9.52
N SER A 148 -5.21 19.94 -9.24
CA SER A 148 -4.34 20.87 -8.52
C SER A 148 -5.03 21.38 -7.27
N LEU A 149 -4.38 21.22 -6.12
CA LEU A 149 -4.81 21.75 -4.83
C LEU A 149 -3.84 22.83 -4.38
N HIS A 150 -4.29 24.09 -4.37
CA HIS A 150 -3.45 25.25 -4.03
C HIS A 150 -2.13 25.31 -4.83
N GLY A 151 -2.13 24.83 -6.08
CA GLY A 151 -0.96 24.76 -6.97
C GLY A 151 -0.19 23.43 -6.94
N ILE A 152 -0.51 22.52 -6.01
CA ILE A 152 0.18 21.23 -5.83
C ILE A 152 -0.61 20.12 -6.55
N PRO A 153 0.03 19.30 -7.41
CA PRO A 153 -0.65 18.17 -8.06
C PRO A 153 -1.11 17.10 -7.05
N LEU A 154 -2.36 16.66 -7.15
CA LEU A 154 -2.95 15.67 -6.25
C LEU A 154 -4.06 14.85 -6.96
N TYR A 155 -4.37 13.65 -6.45
CA TYR A 155 -5.46 12.82 -6.98
C TYR A 155 -6.81 13.51 -6.76
N LYS A 156 -7.72 13.47 -7.74
CA LYS A 156 -8.99 14.22 -7.67
C LYS A 156 -9.83 13.83 -6.45
N SER A 157 -9.89 12.53 -6.12
CA SER A 157 -10.57 12.04 -4.91
C SER A 157 -10.00 12.62 -3.59
N PHE A 158 -8.71 12.94 -3.51
CA PHE A 158 -8.11 13.57 -2.33
C PHE A 158 -8.42 15.08 -2.29
N ILE A 159 -8.65 15.70 -3.45
CA ILE A 159 -9.13 17.09 -3.57
C ILE A 159 -10.62 17.17 -3.20
N GLU A 160 -11.41 16.18 -3.60
CA GLU A 160 -12.82 16.02 -3.17
C GLU A 160 -12.92 15.77 -1.65
N GLY A 161 -12.01 14.96 -1.10
CA GLY A 161 -11.87 14.74 0.35
C GLY A 161 -11.25 15.92 1.13
N TRP A 162 -10.68 16.92 0.44
CA TRP A 162 -9.93 18.01 1.07
C TRP A 162 -10.70 18.79 2.16
N PRO A 163 -12.02 19.06 2.05
CA PRO A 163 -12.75 19.74 3.13
C PRO A 163 -12.71 18.97 4.45
N GLN A 164 -12.74 17.63 4.42
CA GLN A 164 -12.62 16.79 5.61
C GLN A 164 -11.19 16.82 6.17
N VAL A 165 -10.19 16.67 5.29
CA VAL A 165 -8.76 16.71 5.66
C VAL A 165 -8.39 18.06 6.29
N LYS A 166 -8.79 19.17 5.68
CA LYS A 166 -8.53 20.54 6.16
C LYS A 166 -9.21 20.82 7.51
N ALA A 167 -10.37 20.22 7.76
CA ALA A 167 -11.11 20.35 9.03
C ALA A 167 -10.65 19.36 10.12
N PHE A 168 -9.71 18.45 9.82
CA PHE A 168 -9.30 17.36 10.71
C PHE A 168 -8.84 17.85 12.09
N GLN A 169 -9.39 17.23 13.13
CA GLN A 169 -9.04 17.53 14.51
C GLN A 169 -7.93 16.60 15.02
N ALA A 170 -6.75 17.18 15.21
CA ALA A 170 -5.65 16.55 15.89
C ALA A 170 -5.90 16.49 17.40
N ARG A 171 -5.30 15.50 18.06
CA ARG A 171 -5.27 15.33 19.52
C ARG A 171 -3.86 15.67 20.03
N PRO A 172 -3.69 16.20 21.25
CA PRO A 172 -2.37 16.55 21.79
C PRO A 172 -1.37 15.38 21.87
N ASP A 173 -1.87 14.15 21.88
CA ASP A 173 -1.07 12.92 21.95
C ASP A 173 -0.95 12.18 20.60
N ASP A 174 -1.44 12.77 19.50
CA ASP A 174 -1.14 12.29 18.15
C ASP A 174 0.35 12.46 17.84
N LEU A 175 0.91 11.49 17.11
CA LEU A 175 2.20 11.64 16.45
C LEU A 175 2.04 11.52 14.94
N LEU A 176 2.52 12.54 14.24
CA LEU A 176 2.51 12.60 12.78
C LEU A 176 3.81 12.07 12.18
N ILE A 177 3.69 11.08 11.30
CA ILE A 177 4.75 10.56 10.43
C ILE A 177 4.56 11.24 9.08
N SER A 178 5.38 12.26 8.81
CA SER A 178 5.36 13.00 7.55
C SER A 178 6.56 12.62 6.68
N THR A 179 6.34 12.49 5.37
CA THR A 179 7.38 12.10 4.40
C THR A 179 6.98 12.55 3.01
N TYR A 180 7.91 13.00 2.17
CA TYR A 180 7.65 12.96 0.73
C TYR A 180 7.46 11.49 0.29
N PRO A 181 6.55 11.17 -0.65
CA PRO A 181 6.31 9.80 -1.10
C PRO A 181 7.58 8.97 -1.34
N LYS A 182 7.54 7.71 -0.90
CA LYS A 182 8.62 6.70 -1.01
C LYS A 182 9.90 6.99 -0.21
N SER A 183 9.95 8.04 0.62
CA SER A 183 11.09 8.33 1.53
C SER A 183 11.22 7.37 2.73
N GLY A 184 10.61 6.18 2.66
CA GLY A 184 10.70 5.13 3.70
C GLY A 184 9.55 5.09 4.71
N THR A 185 8.47 5.85 4.51
CA THR A 185 7.32 6.01 5.42
C THR A 185 6.89 4.73 6.15
N THR A 186 6.62 3.65 5.43
CA THR A 186 6.16 2.36 5.99
C THR A 186 7.16 1.74 6.97
N TRP A 187 8.46 1.94 6.76
CA TRP A 187 9.51 1.45 7.65
C TRP A 187 9.49 2.21 8.98
N LEU A 188 9.39 3.54 8.93
CA LEU A 188 9.21 4.37 10.11
C LEU A 188 7.87 4.09 10.81
N SER A 189 6.78 3.87 10.07
CA SER A 189 5.48 3.48 10.65
C SER A 189 5.53 2.15 11.41
N GLU A 190 6.24 1.14 10.91
CA GLU A 190 6.43 -0.13 11.62
C GLU A 190 7.34 0.01 12.85
N VAL A 191 8.43 0.81 12.74
CA VAL A 191 9.28 1.17 13.90
C VAL A 191 8.47 1.89 14.97
N MET A 192 7.61 2.82 14.59
CA MET A 192 6.77 3.58 15.51
C MET A 192 5.70 2.73 16.19
N ASP A 193 5.01 1.87 15.44
CA ASP A 193 4.00 0.96 16.01
C ASP A 193 4.65 -0.07 16.94
N MET A 194 5.83 -0.61 16.57
CA MET A 194 6.62 -1.47 17.44
C MET A 194 7.10 -0.75 18.70
N ILE A 195 7.56 0.51 18.63
CA ILE A 195 7.94 1.30 19.82
C ILE A 195 6.72 1.54 20.72
N TYR A 196 5.55 1.84 20.15
CA TYR A 196 4.33 2.09 20.91
C TYR A 196 3.83 0.82 21.63
N HIS A 197 4.06 -0.36 21.04
CA HIS A 197 3.72 -1.66 21.62
C HIS A 197 4.88 -2.36 22.36
N ASN A 198 5.97 -1.64 22.72
CA ASN A 198 7.13 -2.18 23.43
C ASN A 198 7.77 -3.41 22.73
N GLY A 199 7.78 -3.40 21.40
CA GLY A 199 8.26 -4.47 20.53
C GLY A 199 7.39 -5.73 20.52
N ASP A 200 6.12 -5.64 20.93
CA ASP A 200 5.17 -6.75 20.85
C ASP A 200 4.74 -6.99 19.38
N VAL A 201 5.32 -8.03 18.79
CA VAL A 201 5.18 -8.37 17.37
C VAL A 201 3.73 -8.75 17.01
N GLU A 202 3.02 -9.43 17.91
CA GLU A 202 1.64 -9.88 17.64
C GLU A 202 0.66 -8.71 17.72
N LYS A 203 0.88 -7.76 18.63
CA LYS A 203 0.15 -6.47 18.58
C LYS A 203 0.45 -5.68 17.32
N CYS A 204 1.66 -5.74 16.77
CA CYS A 204 2.00 -5.13 15.49
C CYS A 204 1.50 -5.91 14.27
N ARG A 205 0.96 -7.12 14.47
CA ARG A 205 0.27 -7.93 13.44
C ARG A 205 -1.26 -7.85 13.51
N ARG A 206 -1.82 -7.06 14.43
CA ARG A 206 -3.28 -6.91 14.65
C ARG A 206 -4.09 -6.56 13.40
N ASP A 207 -3.48 -5.84 12.46
CA ASP A 207 -4.06 -5.42 11.18
C ASP A 207 -2.93 -4.99 10.23
N ALA A 208 -3.24 -4.69 8.96
CA ALA A 208 -2.29 -4.13 8.00
C ALA A 208 -1.82 -2.71 8.39
N ILE A 209 -0.60 -2.35 8.00
CA ILE A 209 0.08 -1.09 8.39
C ILE A 209 -0.73 0.17 8.02
N TYR A 210 -1.50 0.12 6.93
CA TYR A 210 -2.34 1.23 6.49
C TYR A 210 -3.64 1.40 7.29
N ASN A 211 -4.00 0.43 8.12
CA ASN A 211 -5.06 0.54 9.14
C ASN A 211 -4.46 0.82 10.53
N ARG A 212 -3.29 0.25 10.86
CA ARG A 212 -2.56 0.50 12.12
C ARG A 212 -2.01 1.92 12.24
N VAL A 213 -1.60 2.49 11.10
CA VAL A 213 -1.11 3.87 10.97
C VAL A 213 -1.85 4.53 9.80
N PRO A 214 -3.09 4.99 10.00
CA PRO A 214 -3.95 5.49 8.93
C PRO A 214 -3.33 6.67 8.17
N PHE A 215 -3.65 6.73 6.88
CA PHE A 215 -3.10 7.71 5.94
C PHE A 215 -4.07 8.89 5.79
N LEU A 216 -3.81 9.98 6.52
CA LEU A 216 -4.72 11.11 6.76
C LEU A 216 -5.52 11.56 5.52
N GLU A 217 -4.83 11.91 4.44
CA GLU A 217 -5.46 12.44 3.23
C GLU A 217 -5.97 11.38 2.24
N LEU A 218 -5.90 10.09 2.58
CA LEU A 218 -6.40 9.01 1.72
C LEU A 218 -7.92 9.11 1.55
N LYS A 219 -8.38 9.26 0.30
CA LYS A 219 -9.79 9.11 -0.08
C LYS A 219 -9.89 8.25 -1.34
N VAL A 220 -10.44 7.04 -1.20
CA VAL A 220 -10.81 6.12 -2.29
C VAL A 220 -12.11 5.40 -1.90
N PRO A 221 -12.83 4.74 -2.83
CA PRO A 221 -14.01 3.96 -2.48
C PRO A 221 -13.74 3.00 -1.32
N LYS A 222 -14.58 3.09 -0.27
CA LYS A 222 -14.53 2.26 0.96
C LYS A 222 -13.27 2.46 1.85
N MET A 223 -12.40 3.43 1.59
CA MET A 223 -11.32 3.83 2.52
C MET A 223 -11.16 5.36 2.62
N CYS A 224 -11.27 5.89 3.84
CA CYS A 224 -11.05 7.30 4.15
C CYS A 224 -10.14 7.43 5.38
N GLY A 225 -9.03 8.16 5.24
CA GLY A 225 -8.05 8.35 6.30
C GLY A 225 -8.58 9.13 7.50
N VAL A 226 -9.39 10.17 7.26
CA VAL A 226 -10.07 10.95 8.30
C VAL A 226 -10.99 10.05 9.13
N ASP A 227 -11.92 9.35 8.47
CA ASP A 227 -12.91 8.48 9.12
C ASP A 227 -12.22 7.36 9.94
N GLN A 228 -11.11 6.79 9.42
CA GLN A 228 -10.27 5.84 10.17
C GLN A 228 -9.65 6.47 11.43
N LEU A 229 -9.06 7.66 11.31
CA LEU A 229 -8.40 8.36 12.42
C LEU A 229 -9.37 8.82 13.50
N GLU A 230 -10.58 9.24 13.15
CA GLU A 230 -11.61 9.62 14.12
C GLU A 230 -11.98 8.42 15.02
N ASN A 231 -12.16 7.24 14.43
CA ASN A 231 -12.46 5.99 15.12
C ASN A 231 -11.23 5.34 15.79
N THR A 232 -10.01 5.77 15.48
CA THR A 232 -8.78 5.25 16.10
C THR A 232 -8.63 5.77 17.53
N PRO A 233 -8.44 4.91 18.56
CA PRO A 233 -8.20 5.35 19.93
C PRO A 233 -6.84 6.06 20.07
N SER A 234 -6.72 6.92 21.07
CA SER A 234 -5.46 7.62 21.37
C SER A 234 -4.47 6.72 22.16
N PRO A 235 -3.15 6.91 22.01
CA PRO A 235 -2.46 7.88 21.14
C PRO A 235 -2.39 7.39 19.68
N ARG A 236 -2.73 8.26 18.71
CA ARG A 236 -2.75 7.88 17.29
C ARG A 236 -1.37 8.04 16.64
N LEU A 237 -0.99 7.07 15.81
CA LEU A 237 0.06 7.22 14.80
C LEU A 237 -0.59 7.62 13.48
N VAL A 238 -0.24 8.79 12.95
CA VAL A 238 -0.87 9.37 11.76
C VAL A 238 0.14 9.43 10.62
N LYS A 239 -0.16 8.88 9.44
CA LYS A 239 0.67 9.07 8.23
C LYS A 239 0.16 10.25 7.41
N THR A 240 1.07 11.06 6.85
CA THR A 240 0.76 11.97 5.74
C THR A 240 1.89 12.08 4.70
N HIS A 241 1.55 12.55 3.51
CA HIS A 241 2.48 13.03 2.47
C HIS A 241 2.25 14.52 2.13
N LEU A 242 1.47 15.25 2.93
CA LEU A 242 1.21 16.67 2.68
C LEU A 242 2.46 17.54 2.92
N PRO A 243 2.76 18.51 2.04
CA PRO A 243 3.75 19.54 2.31
C PRO A 243 3.24 20.49 3.41
N VAL A 244 4.15 21.19 4.09
CA VAL A 244 3.87 21.98 5.32
C VAL A 244 2.66 22.91 5.18
N GLN A 245 2.55 23.63 4.06
CA GLN A 245 1.47 24.57 3.77
C GLN A 245 0.08 23.93 3.57
N LEU A 246 0.00 22.60 3.47
CA LEU A 246 -1.24 21.83 3.43
C LEU A 246 -1.49 21.00 4.70
N LEU A 247 -0.63 21.04 5.72
CA LEU A 247 -0.93 20.32 6.96
C LEU A 247 -2.11 21.00 7.71
N PRO A 248 -3.14 20.25 8.15
CA PRO A 248 -4.26 20.82 8.90
C PRO A 248 -3.79 21.55 10.16
N THR A 249 -4.30 22.77 10.39
CA THR A 249 -3.76 23.70 11.39
C THR A 249 -3.83 23.16 12.82
N SER A 250 -4.80 22.27 13.08
CA SER A 250 -4.96 21.54 14.34
C SER A 250 -3.65 20.89 14.83
N PHE A 251 -2.81 20.31 13.95
CA PHE A 251 -1.51 19.75 14.36
C PHE A 251 -0.55 20.81 14.91
N TRP A 252 -0.57 22.02 14.37
CA TRP A 252 0.24 23.15 14.84
C TRP A 252 -0.32 23.78 16.12
N GLU A 253 -1.64 23.77 16.28
CA GLU A 253 -2.39 24.30 17.44
C GLU A 253 -2.31 23.38 18.67
N LYS A 254 -2.37 22.05 18.48
CA LYS A 254 -2.18 21.05 19.55
C LYS A 254 -0.72 20.79 19.89
N ASP A 255 0.21 21.36 19.11
CA ASP A 255 1.66 21.22 19.26
C ASP A 255 2.13 19.74 19.29
N CYS A 256 1.53 18.94 18.39
CA CYS A 256 1.77 17.50 18.25
C CYS A 256 3.25 17.21 17.93
N LYS A 257 3.73 16.03 18.35
CA LYS A 257 5.05 15.54 17.91
C LYS A 257 4.98 15.11 16.45
N ILE A 258 5.97 15.51 15.66
CA ILE A 258 6.10 15.12 14.26
C ILE A 258 7.46 14.44 14.07
N ILE A 259 7.49 13.36 13.31
CA ILE A 259 8.71 12.80 12.75
C ILE A 259 8.62 12.96 11.23
N TYR A 260 9.52 13.77 10.67
CA TYR A 260 9.72 13.87 9.23
C TYR A 260 10.84 12.93 8.82
N MET A 261 10.66 12.15 7.74
CA MET A 261 11.76 11.40 7.13
C MET A 261 11.95 11.76 5.67
N ALA A 262 13.15 12.24 5.35
CA ALA A 262 13.61 12.54 4.01
C ALA A 262 14.40 11.36 3.43
N ARG A 263 14.63 11.40 2.11
CA ARG A 263 15.44 10.44 1.37
C ARG A 263 16.05 11.12 0.15
N ASN A 264 17.23 10.68 -0.28
CA ASN A 264 17.88 11.19 -1.50
C ASN A 264 16.93 11.15 -2.72
N PRO A 265 16.91 12.21 -3.55
CA PRO A 265 15.87 12.37 -4.56
C PRO A 265 16.01 11.39 -5.73
N LYS A 266 17.24 10.96 -6.04
CA LYS A 266 17.53 10.05 -7.15
C LYS A 266 16.93 8.66 -6.89
N ASP A 267 17.03 8.14 -5.68
CA ASP A 267 16.30 6.92 -5.31
C ASP A 267 14.80 7.14 -5.17
N VAL A 268 14.37 8.32 -4.68
CA VAL A 268 12.94 8.64 -4.54
C VAL A 268 12.25 8.54 -5.89
N VAL A 269 12.76 9.21 -6.94
CA VAL A 269 12.13 9.18 -8.28
C VAL A 269 12.07 7.77 -8.86
N ILE A 270 13.11 6.95 -8.70
CA ILE A 270 13.07 5.53 -9.11
C ILE A 270 12.05 4.73 -8.30
N SER A 271 12.04 4.87 -6.97
CA SER A 271 11.07 4.20 -6.10
C SER A 271 9.63 4.63 -6.39
N TYR A 272 9.44 5.88 -6.83
CA TYR A 272 8.14 6.46 -7.13
C TYR A 272 7.63 6.08 -8.53
N TYR A 273 8.51 5.95 -9.52
CA TYR A 273 8.18 5.37 -10.83
C TYR A 273 7.63 3.94 -10.71
N TYR A 274 8.37 3.07 -10.00
CA TYR A 274 7.93 1.68 -9.78
C TYR A 274 6.65 1.60 -8.93
N PHE A 275 6.35 2.62 -8.11
CA PHE A 275 5.10 2.71 -7.38
C PHE A 275 3.92 3.16 -8.26
N HIS A 276 4.11 4.16 -9.13
CA HIS A 276 3.11 4.56 -10.14
C HIS A 276 2.71 3.40 -11.05
N LYS A 277 3.66 2.52 -11.40
CA LYS A 277 3.38 1.31 -12.18
C LYS A 277 2.46 0.29 -11.49
N MET A 278 2.53 0.15 -10.16
CA MET A 278 1.85 -0.92 -9.43
C MET A 278 0.58 -0.44 -8.68
N ALA A 279 0.60 0.75 -8.09
CA ALA A 279 -0.53 1.31 -7.36
C ALA A 279 -1.44 2.09 -8.31
N LYS A 280 -2.65 1.57 -8.56
CA LYS A 280 -3.52 1.99 -9.68
C LYS A 280 -4.22 3.34 -9.45
N ILE A 281 -4.12 3.93 -8.25
CA ILE A 281 -4.53 5.31 -7.97
C ILE A 281 -3.68 6.35 -8.74
N HIS A 282 -2.48 5.97 -9.17
CA HIS A 282 -1.63 6.81 -10.00
C HIS A 282 -2.05 6.73 -11.47
N HIS A 283 -1.98 7.85 -12.19
CA HIS A 283 -1.92 7.86 -13.65
C HIS A 283 -0.72 7.05 -14.16
N ASP A 284 -0.76 6.62 -15.43
CA ASP A 284 0.34 5.85 -16.01
C ASP A 284 1.63 6.70 -16.07
N PRO A 285 2.75 6.26 -15.47
CA PRO A 285 3.97 7.08 -15.40
C PRO A 285 4.72 7.20 -16.74
N GLY A 286 4.29 6.52 -17.79
CA GLY A 286 4.99 6.50 -19.08
C GLY A 286 6.36 5.82 -18.98
N THR A 287 7.35 6.34 -19.70
CA THR A 287 8.73 5.86 -19.59
C THR A 287 9.45 6.42 -18.36
N LYS A 288 10.53 5.76 -17.93
CA LYS A 288 11.41 6.27 -16.86
C LYS A 288 11.99 7.66 -17.18
N ALA A 289 12.14 8.02 -18.45
CA ALA A 289 12.66 9.33 -18.85
C ALA A 289 11.60 10.43 -18.63
N GLU A 290 10.39 10.25 -19.17
CA GLU A 290 9.28 11.20 -18.98
C GLU A 290 8.92 11.38 -17.51
N PHE A 291 8.94 10.29 -16.73
CA PHE A 291 8.72 10.38 -15.29
C PHE A 291 9.82 11.15 -14.54
N LEU A 292 11.08 11.06 -14.99
CA LEU A 292 12.19 11.83 -14.42
C LEU A 292 12.00 13.33 -14.69
N GLU A 293 11.63 13.71 -15.92
CA GLU A 293 11.30 15.10 -16.26
C GLU A 293 10.13 15.64 -15.42
N ASN A 294 9.04 14.86 -15.30
CA ASN A 294 7.88 15.24 -14.51
C ASN A 294 8.20 15.36 -13.01
N PHE A 295 9.07 14.50 -12.48
CA PHE A 295 9.55 14.61 -11.10
C PHE A 295 10.42 15.87 -10.89
N MET A 296 11.38 16.13 -11.79
CA MET A 296 12.24 17.32 -11.73
C MET A 296 11.44 18.63 -11.84
N ALA A 297 10.36 18.62 -12.63
CA ALA A 297 9.43 19.73 -12.79
C ALA A 297 8.32 19.80 -11.72
N GLY A 298 8.32 18.92 -10.71
CA GLY A 298 7.30 18.90 -9.65
C GLY A 298 5.87 18.57 -10.12
N LYS A 299 5.72 17.90 -11.27
CA LYS A 299 4.43 17.51 -11.88
C LYS A 299 3.89 16.14 -11.43
N VAL A 300 4.49 15.58 -10.39
CA VAL A 300 4.07 14.32 -9.74
C VAL A 300 3.19 14.61 -8.52
N PRO A 301 2.43 13.64 -7.97
CA PRO A 301 1.57 13.89 -6.83
C PRO A 301 2.38 14.38 -5.62
N TYR A 302 1.81 15.30 -4.84
CA TYR A 302 2.49 16.07 -3.77
C TYR A 302 3.57 17.05 -4.25
N GLY A 303 3.75 17.16 -5.57
CA GLY A 303 4.53 18.21 -6.21
C GLY A 303 6.04 18.04 -6.12
N SER A 304 6.72 19.19 -6.06
CA SER A 304 8.18 19.32 -5.97
C SER A 304 8.74 18.66 -4.71
N TRP A 305 9.59 17.65 -4.89
CA TRP A 305 10.36 17.05 -3.80
C TRP A 305 11.21 18.12 -3.07
N TYR A 306 11.81 19.05 -3.83
CA TYR A 306 12.70 20.09 -3.32
C TYR A 306 11.98 21.01 -2.32
N ASP A 307 10.79 21.49 -2.68
CA ASP A 307 10.01 22.38 -1.81
C ASP A 307 9.42 21.62 -0.62
N HIS A 308 9.07 20.35 -0.82
CA HIS A 308 8.60 19.49 0.26
C HIS A 308 9.68 19.22 1.31
N VAL A 309 10.91 18.84 0.92
CA VAL A 309 11.98 18.56 1.89
C VAL A 309 12.52 19.81 2.55
N ARG A 310 12.60 20.95 1.82
CA ARG A 310 13.04 22.24 2.36
C ARG A 310 12.02 22.85 3.32
N GLY A 311 10.74 22.94 2.94
CA GLY A 311 9.70 23.49 3.82
C GLY A 311 9.56 22.72 5.14
N TRP A 312 9.63 21.39 5.10
CA TRP A 312 9.64 20.56 6.32
C TRP A 312 10.95 20.69 7.15
N TRP A 313 12.07 21.05 6.52
CA TRP A 313 13.35 21.28 7.19
C TRP A 313 13.43 22.66 7.83
N GLU A 314 12.91 23.69 7.18
CA GLU A 314 12.72 25.03 7.74
C GLU A 314 11.77 24.98 8.94
N LYS A 315 10.63 24.27 8.82
CA LYS A 315 9.62 24.22 9.88
C LYS A 315 10.09 23.57 11.18
N LYS A 316 11.13 22.73 11.13
CA LYS A 316 11.74 22.11 12.33
C LYS A 316 12.32 23.14 13.31
N GLN A 317 12.63 24.34 12.84
CA GLN A 317 13.16 25.43 13.68
C GLN A 317 12.07 26.09 14.54
N GLU A 318 10.80 25.91 14.17
CA GLU A 318 9.63 26.49 14.86
C GLU A 318 8.80 25.47 15.67
N LYS A 319 8.89 24.19 15.34
CA LYS A 319 7.95 23.15 15.77
C LYS A 319 8.66 21.84 16.15
N LYS A 320 7.99 21.02 16.95
CA LYS A 320 8.45 19.70 17.43
C LYS A 320 8.54 18.66 16.30
N ILE A 321 9.52 18.83 15.40
CA ILE A 321 9.80 17.96 14.27
C ILE A 321 11.17 17.30 14.47
N LEU A 322 11.19 15.98 14.69
CA LEU A 322 12.39 15.18 14.49
C LEU A 322 12.58 14.96 12.98
N TYR A 323 13.68 15.44 12.42
CA TYR A 323 13.99 15.26 11.00
C TYR A 323 15.02 14.14 10.83
N LEU A 324 14.64 13.08 10.11
CA LEU A 324 15.44 11.88 9.87
C LEU A 324 15.79 11.73 8.39
N PHE A 325 16.83 10.96 8.11
CA PHE A 325 17.22 10.56 6.76
C PHE A 325 17.10 9.05 6.62
N TYR A 326 16.47 8.60 5.52
CA TYR A 326 16.41 7.19 5.15
C TYR A 326 17.80 6.58 5.04
N GLU A 327 18.78 7.37 4.60
CA GLU A 327 20.18 6.97 4.46
C GLU A 327 20.86 6.71 5.80
N ASP A 328 20.68 7.58 6.80
CA ASP A 328 21.22 7.33 8.15
C ASP A 328 20.51 6.13 8.80
N MET A 329 19.19 6.00 8.60
CA MET A 329 18.42 4.83 9.04
C MET A 329 18.89 3.53 8.33
N LYS A 330 19.37 3.61 7.09
CA LYS A 330 20.00 2.49 6.36
C LYS A 330 21.40 2.15 6.89
N LYS A 331 22.13 3.13 7.41
CA LYS A 331 23.54 3.06 7.85
C LYS A 331 23.66 2.53 9.28
N ASP A 332 22.93 3.17 10.20
CA ASP A 332 22.81 2.75 11.59
C ASP A 332 21.35 2.91 12.06
N PRO A 333 20.48 1.91 11.80
CA PRO A 333 19.10 1.94 12.26
C PRO A 333 18.99 1.95 13.80
N ARG A 334 20.03 1.51 14.53
CA ARG A 334 20.06 1.53 15.99
C ARG A 334 20.24 2.97 16.49
N GLN A 335 21.13 3.75 15.89
CA GLN A 335 21.30 5.17 16.20
C GLN A 335 20.00 5.94 15.93
N GLU A 336 19.34 5.71 14.80
CA GLU A 336 18.10 6.42 14.47
C GLU A 336 16.93 6.01 15.38
N VAL A 337 16.80 4.73 15.75
CA VAL A 337 15.82 4.29 16.75
C VAL A 337 16.07 4.94 18.11
N GLN A 338 17.31 5.14 18.53
CA GLN A 338 17.61 5.85 19.78
C GLN A 338 17.28 7.36 19.71
N LYS A 339 17.53 8.02 18.56
CA LYS A 339 17.05 9.41 18.33
C LYS A 339 15.53 9.51 18.44
N ILE A 340 14.80 8.54 17.87
CA ILE A 340 13.33 8.45 17.96
C ILE A 340 12.91 8.29 19.43
N LEU A 341 13.50 7.34 20.16
CA LEU A 341 13.16 7.09 21.57
C LEU A 341 13.40 8.32 22.47
N GLN A 342 14.53 9.01 22.28
CA GLN A 342 14.84 10.27 22.96
C GLN A 342 13.80 11.36 22.64
N PHE A 343 13.46 11.56 21.36
CA PHE A 343 12.44 12.53 20.94
C PHE A 343 11.05 12.21 21.49
N LEU A 344 10.71 10.93 21.61
CA LEU A 344 9.46 10.48 22.21
C LEU A 344 9.43 10.70 23.73
N GLY A 345 10.57 10.66 24.40
CA GLY A 345 10.66 10.56 25.86
C GLY A 345 10.30 9.16 26.35
N LYS A 346 10.74 8.13 25.61
CA LYS A 346 10.51 6.71 25.92
C LYS A 346 11.84 6.01 26.12
N GLU A 347 11.95 5.24 27.21
CA GLU A 347 13.04 4.30 27.42
C GLU A 347 12.54 2.88 27.10
N LEU A 348 13.36 2.09 26.41
CA LEU A 348 13.11 0.67 26.14
C LEU A 348 14.38 -0.13 26.46
N SER A 349 14.20 -1.36 26.94
CA SER A 349 15.33 -2.26 27.19
C SER A 349 16.07 -2.59 25.89
N GLU A 350 17.38 -2.81 25.97
CA GLU A 350 18.24 -3.13 24.83
C GLU A 350 17.69 -4.32 24.01
N ARG A 351 17.30 -5.41 24.68
CA ARG A 351 16.62 -6.58 24.07
C ARG A 351 15.30 -6.24 23.35
N THR A 352 14.65 -5.14 23.70
CA THR A 352 13.46 -4.63 23.00
C THR A 352 13.87 -3.81 21.77
N VAL A 353 14.92 -2.99 21.86
CA VAL A 353 15.50 -2.29 20.71
C VAL A 353 16.00 -3.29 19.66
N GLU A 354 16.72 -4.34 20.05
CA GLU A 354 17.13 -5.46 19.16
C GLU A 354 15.93 -6.10 18.43
N ARG A 355 14.84 -6.36 19.16
CA ARG A 355 13.61 -6.96 18.61
C ARG A 355 12.92 -6.02 17.62
N ILE A 356 12.91 -4.72 17.88
CA ILE A 356 12.42 -3.69 16.94
C ILE A 356 13.29 -3.69 15.68
N LEU A 357 14.62 -3.60 15.82
CA LEU A 357 15.55 -3.57 14.70
C LEU A 357 15.48 -4.82 13.81
N HIS A 358 15.30 -6.01 14.41
CA HIS A 358 15.14 -7.26 13.68
C HIS A 358 13.86 -7.30 12.84
N HIS A 359 12.68 -7.13 13.46
CA HIS A 359 11.41 -7.27 12.74
C HIS A 359 11.10 -6.10 11.80
N THR A 360 11.67 -4.92 12.05
CA THR A 360 11.59 -3.78 11.12
C THR A 360 12.69 -3.79 10.07
N SER A 361 13.59 -4.78 10.06
CA SER A 361 14.53 -4.94 8.95
C SER A 361 13.77 -5.23 7.65
N PHE A 362 14.29 -4.73 6.52
CA PHE A 362 13.61 -4.88 5.21
C PHE A 362 13.32 -6.35 4.85
N GLN A 363 14.16 -7.30 5.26
CA GLN A 363 13.97 -8.72 4.98
C GLN A 363 12.83 -9.35 5.79
N GLU A 364 12.61 -8.92 7.04
CA GLU A 364 11.46 -9.38 7.84
C GLU A 364 10.17 -8.66 7.45
N MET A 365 10.23 -7.33 7.26
CA MET A 365 9.08 -6.57 6.76
C MET A 365 8.56 -7.09 5.42
N LYS A 366 9.44 -7.53 4.50
CA LYS A 366 9.03 -8.10 3.21
C LYS A 366 8.22 -9.39 3.33
N LYS A 367 8.45 -10.18 4.39
CA LYS A 367 7.71 -11.41 4.73
C LYS A 367 6.43 -11.13 5.54
N ASN A 368 6.24 -9.91 6.04
CA ASN A 368 5.14 -9.58 6.96
C ASN A 368 3.91 -9.08 6.18
N PRO A 369 2.82 -9.86 6.04
CA PRO A 369 1.61 -9.41 5.35
C PRO A 369 0.93 -8.20 6.03
N ALA A 370 1.20 -8.01 7.33
CA ALA A 370 0.76 -6.83 8.06
C ALA A 370 1.55 -5.54 7.70
N ALA A 371 2.63 -5.62 6.92
CA ALA A 371 3.47 -4.45 6.57
C ALA A 371 3.90 -4.36 5.10
N ASN A 372 3.83 -5.45 4.33
CA ASN A 372 4.32 -5.50 2.95
C ASN A 372 3.33 -5.01 1.87
N TYR A 373 2.09 -4.67 2.26
CA TYR A 373 0.94 -4.26 1.42
C TYR A 373 0.27 -5.36 0.57
N GLU A 374 0.65 -6.64 0.69
CA GLU A 374 0.01 -7.75 -0.07
C GLU A 374 -1.44 -8.02 0.34
N THR A 375 -1.92 -7.39 1.40
CA THR A 375 -3.30 -7.35 1.87
C THR A 375 -4.19 -6.34 1.13
N MET A 376 -3.60 -5.47 0.28
CA MET A 376 -4.37 -4.61 -0.63
C MET A 376 -4.98 -5.39 -1.79
N LEU A 377 -6.16 -4.95 -2.27
CA LEU A 377 -6.77 -5.51 -3.46
C LEU A 377 -5.86 -5.29 -4.70
N PRO A 378 -5.70 -6.28 -5.61
CA PRO A 378 -4.91 -6.11 -6.84
C PRO A 378 -5.37 -4.96 -7.75
N ALA A 379 -6.66 -4.61 -7.70
CA ALA A 379 -7.23 -3.44 -8.37
C ALA A 379 -6.68 -2.10 -7.84
N LEU A 380 -6.16 -2.07 -6.61
CA LEU A 380 -5.50 -0.91 -6.00
C LEU A 380 -3.98 -1.01 -6.02
N MET A 381 -3.40 -2.20 -5.76
CA MET A 381 -1.96 -2.43 -5.79
C MET A 381 -1.59 -3.79 -6.42
N ASP A 382 -1.00 -3.74 -7.60
CA ASP A 382 -0.62 -4.92 -8.39
C ASP A 382 0.85 -5.29 -8.17
N HIS A 383 1.08 -6.15 -7.18
CA HIS A 383 2.41 -6.58 -6.78
C HIS A 383 3.15 -7.40 -7.85
N SER A 384 2.46 -7.90 -8.88
CA SER A 384 3.08 -8.62 -9.99
C SER A 384 3.91 -7.69 -10.90
N ILE A 385 3.49 -6.43 -11.05
CA ILE A 385 4.19 -5.40 -11.83
C ILE A 385 5.41 -4.85 -11.06
N SER A 386 5.25 -4.66 -9.75
CA SER A 386 6.34 -4.39 -8.80
C SER A 386 5.84 -4.62 -7.38
N PRO A 387 6.52 -5.42 -6.54
CA PRO A 387 6.16 -5.50 -5.13
C PRO A 387 6.41 -4.15 -4.43
N PHE A 388 5.56 -3.80 -3.46
CA PHE A 388 5.68 -2.55 -2.70
C PHE A 388 7.03 -2.45 -1.97
N LEU A 389 7.43 -3.52 -1.27
CA LEU A 389 8.76 -3.68 -0.69
C LEU A 389 9.76 -4.20 -1.75
N ARG A 390 10.13 -3.29 -2.66
CA ARG A 390 10.92 -3.54 -3.87
C ARG A 390 12.36 -4.01 -3.60
N LYS A 391 13.25 -3.11 -3.13
CA LYS A 391 14.70 -3.40 -2.89
C LYS A 391 15.23 -3.03 -1.50
N GLY A 392 14.79 -1.95 -0.86
CA GLY A 392 15.21 -1.61 0.52
C GLY A 392 16.68 -1.19 0.71
N ILE A 393 17.33 -0.69 -0.35
CA ILE A 393 18.72 -0.19 -0.36
C ILE A 393 18.75 1.32 -0.62
N SER A 394 19.88 1.97 -0.32
CA SER A 394 20.26 3.27 -0.89
C SER A 394 21.06 3.05 -2.19
N GLY A 395 21.12 4.05 -3.08
CA GLY A 395 21.94 4.01 -4.29
C GLY A 395 21.40 3.15 -5.45
N ASP A 396 20.13 2.72 -5.41
CA ASP A 396 19.56 1.94 -6.53
C ASP A 396 19.48 2.78 -7.81
N TRP A 397 19.39 4.10 -7.72
CA TRP A 397 19.37 5.02 -8.86
C TRP A 397 20.49 4.78 -9.89
N LYS A 398 21.68 4.34 -9.45
CA LYS A 398 22.80 3.97 -10.33
C LYS A 398 22.48 2.83 -11.31
N ASN A 399 21.44 2.03 -11.03
CA ASN A 399 20.94 0.97 -11.92
C ASN A 399 19.91 1.44 -12.96
N HIS A 400 19.52 2.73 -12.97
CA HIS A 400 18.43 3.24 -13.82
C HIS A 400 18.74 4.55 -14.54
N PHE A 401 19.54 5.43 -13.95
CA PHE A 401 19.99 6.68 -14.57
C PHE A 401 21.08 6.39 -15.60
N THR A 402 21.00 7.01 -16.78
CA THR A 402 22.18 7.18 -17.64
C THR A 402 23.11 8.25 -17.08
N VAL A 403 24.36 8.30 -17.54
CA VAL A 403 25.34 9.33 -17.11
C VAL A 403 24.79 10.74 -17.39
N ALA A 404 24.28 10.99 -18.61
CA ALA A 404 23.69 12.28 -18.98
C ALA A 404 22.42 12.62 -18.18
N GLN A 405 21.60 11.64 -17.81
CA GLN A 405 20.48 11.87 -16.88
C GLN A 405 20.97 12.25 -15.49
N ASN A 406 22.04 11.62 -15.01
CA ASN A 406 22.62 11.94 -13.70
C ASN A 406 23.23 13.35 -13.69
N GLU A 407 24.05 13.70 -14.68
CA GLU A 407 24.70 15.02 -14.79
C GLU A 407 23.66 16.14 -14.85
N ARG A 408 22.62 16.00 -15.68
CA ARG A 408 21.53 16.97 -15.76
C ARG A 408 20.71 17.04 -14.47
N PHE A 409 20.50 15.91 -13.79
CA PHE A 409 19.83 15.91 -12.49
C PHE A 409 20.66 16.60 -11.41
N ASP A 410 21.98 16.39 -11.39
CA ASP A 410 22.87 17.01 -10.40
C ASP A 410 22.97 18.53 -10.56
N LEU A 411 22.96 19.06 -11.79
CA LEU A 411 22.86 20.50 -12.05
C LEU A 411 21.54 21.08 -11.53
N HIS A 412 20.40 20.51 -11.92
CA HIS A 412 19.07 20.93 -11.48
C HIS A 412 18.88 20.81 -9.96
N TYR A 413 19.48 19.79 -9.33
CA TYR A 413 19.52 19.62 -7.89
C TYR A 413 20.34 20.71 -7.20
N GLN A 414 21.52 21.06 -7.72
CA GLN A 414 22.35 22.13 -7.20
C GLN A 414 21.64 23.48 -7.28
N GLU A 415 20.95 23.77 -8.39
CA GLU A 415 20.15 24.99 -8.58
C GLU A 415 18.99 25.07 -7.56
N LEU A 416 18.19 24.01 -7.42
CA LEU A 416 17.01 24.04 -6.53
C LEU A 416 17.33 23.87 -5.04
N MET A 417 18.49 23.31 -4.68
CA MET A 417 18.93 23.19 -3.28
C MET A 417 19.90 24.32 -2.86
N ALA A 418 20.26 25.24 -3.75
CA ALA A 418 21.12 26.37 -3.46
C ALA A 418 20.64 27.17 -2.24
N GLY A 419 21.57 27.49 -1.34
CA GLY A 419 21.31 28.24 -0.10
C GLY A 419 20.70 27.42 1.06
N SER A 420 20.38 26.15 0.87
CA SER A 420 19.91 25.27 1.95
C SER A 420 21.07 24.58 2.67
N ASP A 421 20.96 24.44 4.00
CA ASP A 421 21.86 23.61 4.84
C ASP A 421 21.45 22.11 4.86
N LEU A 422 20.40 21.74 4.10
CA LEU A 422 19.90 20.37 4.00
C LEU A 422 20.77 19.51 3.07
N HIS A 423 21.55 18.62 3.65
CA HIS A 423 22.46 17.71 2.94
C HIS A 423 21.88 16.29 2.82
N PHE A 424 22.16 15.62 1.70
CA PHE A 424 21.74 14.23 1.44
C PHE A 424 22.94 13.36 1.03
N GLN A 425 23.06 12.18 1.64
CA GLN A 425 23.91 11.11 1.13
C GLN A 425 23.21 10.49 -0.10
N MET A 426 23.90 10.35 -1.23
CA MET A 426 23.31 9.73 -2.45
C MET A 426 23.48 8.20 -2.48
N GLU A 427 24.27 7.65 -1.56
CA GLU A 427 24.50 6.22 -1.35
C GLU A 427 24.98 5.99 0.10
N VAL A 428 24.95 4.72 0.55
CA VAL A 428 25.26 4.27 1.92
C VAL A 428 25.95 2.91 1.86
#